data_AF-A0A537UN48-F1
#
_entry.id   AF-A0A537UN48-F1
#
_cell.length_a   1.000
_cell.length_b   1.000
_cell.length_c   1.000
_cell.angle_alpha   90.00
_cell.angle_beta   90.00
_cell.angle_gamma   90.00
#
_symmetry.space_group_name_H-M   'P 1'
#
loop_
_entity.id
_entity.type
_entity.pdbx_description
1 polymer ?
#
loop_
_entity_poly.entity_id
_entity_poly.type
_entity_poly.pdbx_seq_one_letter_code
_entity_poly.pdbx_strand_id
1 'polypeptide(L)'
;MAHERPGRIERRLSAIMAADVAGYSRLMHNDEEATHAALTALLADAVEPVIAEHGGHIVKNTGDGFLAEFPSAVEAVRTAMQFQNRIHELTMDDAEDRRIAFRVGINIGDVIVEAHDIFGDGVNIAARLEAVAEPGGICISQTVLNHARDKVSFEVEDAGEQTLKNIARPVHVYRIIIEPSRRPATPKPEIPALALPDKPSVAVLPFTNMSGDPEQEFVSDGIAEDVITALSHYPSLFVIARNSSFTYKGRAVDVKQVGRELGVRYVLEGSVRKAGNRIRVTAQLIEAGTSNHVWAERYDRDLADIFAVQDELTEALTTALAPAIADAELRRAMRKPPGSLDAWAAYQRGLWHLSKATADDDATAEKFFKQAIDLDPTFGGGYSALALYQLQTAALYQKLDLSTAQRSAEALARRAVALDGADAEARSCLGWALQARGEADGALAEIERALSMSPNLAIAHGHRGATLIFAGRPKEGLTALETCIRLDPRDPYLAVRLLHVACGLYFCGEYEASIVAAKRLIRSYPDFPMIYRWYAAALGQLGRPAEAKEALEKAVSRTPAAFDMYVRNRAPWFRPEDHAHLVEGLRKAGWKG
;
A
#
# COMPACT_ATOMS: atom_id res chain seq x y z
N MET A 1 43.86 68.08 25.88
CA MET A 1 42.54 67.41 25.89
C MET A 1 42.66 66.15 25.06
N ALA A 2 42.70 64.99 25.71
CA ALA A 2 42.72 63.71 25.01
C ALA A 2 41.35 63.50 24.35
N HIS A 3 41.33 63.32 23.03
CA HIS A 3 40.16 62.80 22.32
C HIS A 3 39.99 61.34 22.75
N GLU A 4 38.95 61.07 23.54
CA GLU A 4 38.46 59.72 23.78
C GLU A 4 38.13 59.07 22.42
N ARG A 5 38.74 57.90 22.17
CA ARG A 5 38.38 57.07 21.02
C ARG A 5 36.90 56.69 21.17
N PRO A 6 36.07 56.77 20.12
CA PRO A 6 34.70 56.24 20.19
C PRO A 6 34.79 54.77 20.60
N GLY A 7 34.07 54.43 21.68
CA GLY A 7 34.07 53.08 22.27
C GLY A 7 33.83 52.03 21.19
N ARG A 8 34.69 51.01 21.16
CA ARG A 8 34.57 49.89 20.23
C ARG A 8 33.24 49.19 20.52
N ILE A 9 32.31 49.24 19.56
CA ILE A 9 31.02 48.53 19.65
C ILE A 9 31.32 47.05 19.78
N GLU A 10 30.98 46.46 20.93
CA GLU A 10 31.16 45.04 21.19
C GLU A 10 29.97 44.28 20.59
N ARG A 11 30.28 43.39 19.64
CA ARG A 11 29.31 42.51 19.02
C ARG A 11 29.63 41.07 19.36
N ARG A 12 28.62 40.31 19.76
CA ARG A 12 28.73 38.87 19.97
C ARG A 12 27.47 38.14 19.50
N LEU A 13 27.66 36.89 19.09
CA LEU A 13 26.57 35.98 18.74
C LEU A 13 26.02 35.37 20.03
N SER A 14 24.74 35.59 20.31
CA SER A 14 24.10 35.13 21.54
C SER A 14 22.74 34.50 21.29
N ALA A 15 22.32 33.63 22.20
CA ALA A 15 20.95 33.15 22.26
C ALA A 15 20.13 34.12 23.12
N ILE A 16 19.03 34.61 22.57
CA ILE A 16 18.21 35.67 23.14
C ILE A 16 16.84 35.09 23.42
N MET A 17 16.38 35.25 24.66
CA MET A 17 15.07 34.84 25.12
C MET A 17 14.27 36.09 25.48
N ALA A 18 13.14 36.30 24.80
CA ALA A 18 12.13 37.27 25.19
C ALA A 18 10.96 36.53 25.84
N ALA A 19 10.43 37.05 26.94
CA ALA A 19 9.25 36.51 27.57
C ALA A 19 8.33 37.61 28.09
N ASP A 20 7.03 37.44 27.98
CA ASP A 20 6.01 38.34 28.53
C ASP A 20 4.85 37.55 29.17
N VAL A 21 4.02 38.23 29.95
CA VAL A 21 2.80 37.64 30.53
C VAL A 21 1.63 37.80 29.57
N ALA A 22 1.05 36.66 29.16
CA ALA A 22 -0.12 36.65 28.29
C ALA A 22 -1.32 37.34 28.96
N GLY A 23 -1.87 38.36 28.28
CA GLY A 23 -3.06 39.07 28.77
C GLY A 23 -2.81 39.92 30.01
N TYR A 24 -1.57 40.37 30.25
CA TYR A 24 -1.18 41.18 31.40
C TYR A 24 -2.12 42.36 31.68
N SER A 25 -2.51 43.13 30.66
CA SER A 25 -3.42 44.27 30.83
C SER A 25 -4.79 43.88 31.41
N ARG A 26 -5.28 42.67 31.09
CA ARG A 26 -6.54 42.14 31.64
C ARG A 26 -6.38 41.74 33.11
N LEU A 27 -5.26 41.11 33.46
CA LEU A 27 -4.94 40.74 34.85
C LEU A 27 -4.80 41.98 35.73
N MET A 28 -4.07 42.99 35.25
CA MET A 28 -3.91 44.29 35.92
C MET A 28 -5.24 45.04 36.09
N HIS A 29 -6.16 44.94 35.13
CA HIS A 29 -7.49 45.54 35.26
C HIS A 29 -8.36 44.85 36.33
N ASN A 30 -8.19 43.54 36.51
CA ASN A 30 -8.97 42.77 37.47
C ASN A 30 -8.49 43.00 38.91
N ASP A 31 -7.17 42.98 39.13
CA ASP A 31 -6.57 43.21 40.44
C ASP A 31 -5.08 43.60 40.28
N GLU A 32 -4.80 44.90 40.32
CA GLU A 32 -3.46 45.47 40.09
C GLU A 32 -2.44 45.04 41.15
N GLU A 33 -2.80 45.13 42.44
CA GLU A 33 -1.89 44.79 43.54
C GLU A 33 -1.59 43.30 43.59
N ALA A 34 -2.61 42.45 43.43
CA ALA A 34 -2.42 40.99 43.46
C ALA A 34 -1.62 40.49 42.26
N THR A 35 -1.88 41.02 41.05
CA THR A 35 -1.15 40.64 39.83
C THR A 35 0.33 41.02 39.92
N HIS A 36 0.63 42.24 40.40
CA HIS A 36 2.01 42.69 40.56
C HIS A 36 2.77 41.88 41.62
N ALA A 37 2.13 41.55 42.75
CA ALA A 37 2.72 40.72 43.79
C ALA A 37 3.00 39.28 43.29
N ALA A 38 2.03 38.67 42.59
CA ALA A 38 2.17 37.33 42.02
C ALA A 38 3.27 37.27 40.95
N LEU A 39 3.33 38.25 40.04
CA LEU A 39 4.37 38.32 39.01
C LEU A 39 5.77 38.47 39.64
N THR A 40 5.93 39.37 40.63
CA THR A 40 7.20 39.55 41.34
C THR A 40 7.66 38.26 42.02
N ALA A 41 6.75 37.52 42.66
CA ALA A 41 7.07 36.24 43.29
C ALA A 41 7.48 35.18 42.26
N LEU A 42 6.74 35.05 41.16
CA LEU A 42 7.07 34.10 40.09
C LEU A 42 8.43 34.41 39.44
N LEU A 43 8.76 35.68 39.23
CA LEU A 43 10.06 36.08 38.70
C LEU A 43 11.20 35.68 39.65
N ALA A 44 11.07 35.98 40.95
CA ALA A 44 12.09 35.68 41.95
C ALA A 44 12.24 34.17 42.24
N ASP A 45 11.13 33.42 42.29
CA ASP A 45 11.13 32.04 42.75
C ASP A 45 11.28 31.00 41.61
N ALA A 46 10.82 31.33 40.40
CA ALA A 46 10.75 30.36 39.29
C ALA A 46 11.56 30.76 38.05
N VAL A 47 11.81 32.06 37.82
CA VAL A 47 12.46 32.52 36.59
C VAL A 47 13.94 32.83 36.82
N GLU A 48 14.27 33.76 37.71
CA GLU A 48 15.65 34.20 37.98
C GLU A 48 16.60 33.05 38.37
N PRO A 49 16.22 32.10 39.25
CA PRO A 49 17.10 31.01 39.64
C PRO A 49 17.45 30.07 38.46
N VAL A 50 16.47 29.76 37.62
CA VAL A 50 16.63 28.85 36.47
C VAL A 50 17.49 29.49 35.38
N ILE A 51 17.30 30.79 35.14
CA ILE A 51 18.15 31.56 34.20
C ILE A 51 19.61 31.53 34.67
N ALA A 52 19.85 31.78 35.96
CA ALA A 52 21.20 31.77 36.52
C ALA A 52 21.85 30.37 36.51
N GLU A 53 21.08 29.31 36.82
CA GLU A 53 21.53 27.90 36.79
C GLU A 53 22.11 27.51 35.42
N HIS A 54 21.46 27.96 34.34
CA HIS A 54 21.84 27.69 32.96
C HIS A 54 22.80 28.73 32.35
N GLY A 55 23.40 29.58 33.19
CA GLY A 55 24.40 30.58 32.77
C GLY A 55 23.83 31.71 31.91
N GLY A 56 22.51 31.92 31.95
CA GLY A 56 21.86 33.09 31.39
C GLY A 56 21.87 34.26 32.36
N HIS A 57 21.57 35.45 31.85
CA HIS A 57 21.32 36.63 32.68
C HIS A 57 20.20 37.48 32.08
N ILE A 58 19.39 38.09 32.95
CA ILE A 58 18.37 39.04 32.53
C ILE A 58 19.07 40.35 32.18
N VAL A 59 18.89 40.81 30.94
CA VAL A 59 19.43 42.07 30.45
C VAL A 59 18.53 43.23 30.85
N LYS A 60 17.21 43.06 30.72
CA LYS A 60 16.21 44.05 31.15
C LYS A 60 14.85 43.43 31.45
N ASN A 61 14.09 44.10 32.32
CA ASN A 61 12.68 43.83 32.55
C ASN A 61 11.83 44.77 31.69
N THR A 62 10.79 44.26 31.05
CA THR A 62 9.90 45.00 30.14
C THR A 62 8.55 45.38 30.76
N GLY A 63 8.46 45.38 32.08
CA GLY A 63 7.23 45.65 32.84
C GLY A 63 6.43 44.37 33.07
N ASP A 64 5.88 43.80 32.00
CA ASP A 64 5.12 42.53 32.01
C ASP A 64 5.94 41.33 31.58
N GLY A 65 7.26 41.49 31.45
CA GLY A 65 8.14 40.49 30.88
C GLY A 65 9.61 40.79 31.12
N PHE A 66 10.48 40.05 30.45
CA PHE A 66 11.92 40.22 30.53
C PHE A 66 12.62 39.80 29.22
N LEU A 67 13.83 40.30 29.06
CA LEU A 67 14.76 39.90 28.01
C LEU A 67 16.01 39.30 28.67
N ALA A 68 16.32 38.05 28.34
CA ALA A 68 17.47 37.33 28.86
C ALA A 68 18.43 36.91 27.74
N GLU A 69 19.71 36.90 28.05
CA GLU A 69 20.79 36.50 27.14
C GLU A 69 21.51 35.26 27.68
N PHE A 70 21.74 34.31 26.78
CA PHE A 70 22.44 33.05 27.05
C PHE A 70 23.63 32.87 26.10
N PRO A 71 24.73 32.27 26.59
CA PRO A 71 25.87 31.91 25.75
C PRO A 71 25.56 30.73 24.80
N SER A 72 24.44 30.03 24.99
CA SER A 72 24.09 28.82 24.25
C SER A 72 22.58 28.71 24.02
N ALA A 73 22.19 28.37 22.80
CA ALA A 73 20.79 28.10 22.45
C ALA A 73 20.23 26.85 23.15
N VAL A 74 21.09 25.87 23.45
CA VAL A 74 20.74 24.66 24.21
C VAL A 74 20.30 25.05 25.62
N GLU A 75 21.05 25.93 26.27
CA GLU A 75 20.78 26.37 27.64
C GLU A 75 19.56 27.30 27.69
N ALA A 76 19.38 28.15 26.67
CA ALA A 76 18.17 28.96 26.53
C ALA A 76 16.90 28.08 26.41
N VAL A 77 16.95 27.00 25.60
CA VAL A 77 15.81 26.09 25.45
C VAL A 77 15.53 25.31 26.73
N ARG A 78 16.56 24.78 27.40
CA ARG A 78 16.41 24.08 28.69
C ARG A 78 15.78 24.97 29.74
N THR A 79 16.30 26.19 29.88
CA THR A 79 15.77 27.22 30.77
C THR A 79 14.30 27.46 30.49
N ALA A 80 13.94 27.70 29.23
CA ALA A 80 12.56 27.98 28.84
C ALA A 80 11.59 26.86 29.21
N MET A 81 11.97 25.60 28.94
CA MET A 81 11.15 24.44 29.30
C MET A 81 11.02 24.30 30.81
N GLN A 82 12.12 24.44 31.55
CA GLN A 82 12.14 24.27 32.99
C GLN A 82 11.33 25.35 33.71
N PHE A 83 11.51 26.63 33.35
CA PHE A 83 10.73 27.68 34.00
C PHE A 83 9.26 27.64 33.58
N GLN A 84 8.91 27.31 32.32
CA GLN A 84 7.51 27.17 31.92
C GLN A 84 6.82 26.05 32.70
N ASN A 85 7.48 24.91 32.88
CA ASN A 85 6.98 23.84 33.74
C ASN A 85 6.80 24.30 35.18
N ARG A 86 7.77 25.07 35.72
CA ARG A 86 7.71 25.55 37.09
C ARG A 86 6.60 26.58 37.31
N ILE A 87 6.42 27.53 36.39
CA ILE A 87 5.31 28.48 36.42
C ILE A 87 3.99 27.73 36.33
N HIS A 88 3.91 26.73 35.47
CA HIS A 88 2.70 25.92 35.35
C HIS A 88 2.37 25.20 36.67
N GLU A 89 3.37 24.60 37.32
CA GLU A 89 3.21 23.95 38.62
C GLU A 89 2.65 24.88 39.69
N LEU A 90 3.14 26.12 39.73
CA LEU A 90 2.78 27.10 40.74
C LEU A 90 1.42 27.76 40.50
N THR A 91 0.93 27.75 39.26
CA THR A 91 -0.29 28.49 38.84
C THR A 91 -1.45 27.58 38.41
N MET A 92 -1.27 26.24 38.46
CA MET A 92 -2.28 25.30 37.97
C MET A 92 -3.60 25.35 38.76
N ASP A 93 -3.53 25.66 40.06
CA ASP A 93 -4.70 25.74 40.95
C ASP A 93 -5.38 27.11 40.94
N ASP A 94 -4.78 28.10 40.28
CA ASP A 94 -5.37 29.44 40.14
C ASP A 94 -6.56 29.41 39.20
N ALA A 95 -7.55 30.26 39.48
CA ALA A 95 -8.68 30.50 38.59
C ALA A 95 -8.19 31.05 37.23
N GLU A 96 -8.82 30.62 36.14
CA GLU A 96 -8.39 30.92 34.76
C GLU A 96 -8.31 32.43 34.47
N ASP A 97 -9.14 33.24 35.13
CA ASP A 97 -9.16 34.68 35.01
C ASP A 97 -8.02 35.39 35.75
N ARG A 98 -7.29 34.70 36.65
CA ARG A 98 -6.15 35.20 37.43
C ARG A 98 -4.83 34.49 37.15
N ARG A 99 -4.87 33.38 36.41
CA ARG A 99 -3.70 32.56 36.10
C ARG A 99 -2.68 33.33 35.26
N ILE A 100 -1.44 33.42 35.75
CA ILE A 100 -0.31 33.98 35.02
C ILE A 100 0.31 32.91 34.13
N ALA A 101 0.48 33.21 32.84
CA ALA A 101 1.14 32.32 31.90
C ALA A 101 2.09 33.13 30.99
N PHE A 102 3.35 32.70 30.90
CA PHE A 102 4.33 33.38 30.06
C PHE A 102 4.26 32.93 28.60
N ARG A 103 4.55 33.83 27.68
CA ARG A 103 4.85 33.52 26.27
C ARG A 103 6.34 33.69 26.08
N VAL A 104 6.99 32.79 25.35
CA VAL A 104 8.45 32.79 25.22
C VAL A 104 8.88 32.71 23.77
N GLY A 105 9.85 33.52 23.39
CA GLY A 105 10.48 33.53 22.07
C GLY A 105 11.99 33.42 22.17
N ILE A 106 12.60 32.46 21.45
CA ILE A 106 14.06 32.24 21.46
C ILE A 106 14.63 32.35 20.06
N ASN A 107 15.69 33.14 19.92
CA ASN A 107 16.43 33.26 18.66
C ASN A 107 17.95 33.34 18.90
N ILE A 108 18.75 32.93 17.90
CA ILE A 108 20.19 33.19 17.86
C ILE A 108 20.45 34.35 16.91
N GLY A 109 21.23 35.35 17.33
CA GLY A 109 21.63 36.44 16.45
C GLY A 109 22.77 37.27 17.00
N ASP A 110 23.39 38.06 16.13
CA ASP A 110 24.39 39.05 16.53
C ASP A 110 23.73 40.18 17.32
N VAL A 111 24.26 40.44 18.51
CA VAL A 111 23.82 41.54 19.39
C VAL A 111 24.94 42.53 19.63
N ILE A 112 24.57 43.80 19.71
CA ILE A 112 25.39 44.89 20.22
C ILE A 112 25.14 44.96 21.73
N VAL A 113 26.20 44.84 22.52
CA VAL A 113 26.13 44.85 23.98
C VAL A 113 26.44 46.24 24.49
N GLU A 114 25.53 46.81 25.28
CA GLU A 114 25.74 48.01 26.08
C GLU A 114 25.68 47.64 27.58
N ALA A 115 26.08 48.57 28.46
CA ALA A 115 26.24 48.27 29.90
C ALA A 115 24.99 47.68 30.57
N HIS A 116 23.78 47.95 30.06
CA HIS A 116 22.51 47.46 30.62
C HIS A 116 21.46 47.15 29.53
N ASP A 117 21.87 46.95 28.27
CA ASP A 117 20.92 46.59 27.20
C ASP A 117 21.61 45.82 26.06
N ILE A 118 20.82 45.09 25.27
CA ILE A 118 21.26 44.44 24.04
C ILE A 118 20.39 44.89 22.86
N PHE A 119 21.04 45.19 21.75
CA PHE A 119 20.37 45.64 20.52
C PHE A 119 20.76 44.79 19.32
N GLY A 120 19.82 44.56 18.41
CA GLY A 120 20.10 43.89 17.14
C GLY A 120 18.88 43.21 16.56
N ASP A 121 18.99 42.81 15.31
CA ASP A 121 17.94 42.07 14.61
C ASP A 121 17.59 40.76 15.33
N GLY A 122 18.57 40.13 15.98
CA GLY A 122 18.36 38.93 16.79
C GLY A 122 17.38 39.14 17.95
N VAL A 123 17.42 40.30 18.60
CA VAL A 123 16.55 40.68 19.71
C VAL A 123 15.13 40.94 19.21
N ASN A 124 15.01 41.63 18.08
CA ASN A 124 13.72 41.89 17.44
C ASN A 124 13.04 40.58 17.02
N ILE A 125 13.79 39.60 16.48
CA ILE A 125 13.24 38.29 16.14
C ILE A 125 12.76 37.56 17.39
N ALA A 126 13.54 37.53 18.47
CA ALA A 126 13.14 36.87 19.73
C ALA A 126 11.83 37.44 20.30
N ALA A 127 11.70 38.77 20.39
CA ALA A 127 10.48 39.43 20.85
C ALA A 127 9.27 39.15 19.93
N ARG A 128 9.50 38.98 18.62
CA ARG A 128 8.42 38.65 17.68
C ARG A 128 8.02 37.19 17.74
N LEU A 129 8.94 36.28 18.06
CA LEU A 129 8.64 34.88 18.35
C LEU A 129 7.82 34.75 19.64
N GLU A 130 8.14 35.54 20.67
CA GLU A 130 7.35 35.62 21.91
C GLU A 130 5.91 36.05 21.60
N ALA A 131 5.74 37.10 20.81
CA ALA A 131 4.40 37.64 20.50
C ALA A 131 3.47 36.64 19.78
N VAL A 132 4.04 35.65 19.08
CA VAL A 132 3.29 34.59 18.37
C VAL A 132 3.22 33.27 19.14
N ALA A 133 3.88 33.19 20.29
CA ALA A 133 3.73 32.10 21.22
C ALA A 133 2.38 32.20 21.95
N GLU A 134 1.88 31.05 22.36
CA GLU A 134 0.62 30.94 23.07
C GLU A 134 0.87 31.05 24.58
N PRO A 135 -0.16 31.34 25.41
CA PRO A 135 0.02 31.38 26.86
C PRO A 135 0.60 30.05 27.37
N GLY A 136 1.76 30.12 28.04
CA GLY A 136 2.52 28.94 28.49
C GLY A 136 3.39 28.28 27.41
N GLY A 137 3.46 28.86 26.21
CA GLY A 137 4.16 28.30 25.06
C GLY A 137 5.57 28.87 24.85
N ILE A 138 6.38 28.14 24.09
CA ILE A 138 7.74 28.54 23.67
C ILE A 138 7.82 28.45 22.15
N CYS A 139 8.14 29.56 21.48
CA CYS A 139 8.47 29.63 20.06
C CYS A 139 9.97 29.82 19.87
N ILE A 140 10.54 29.10 18.90
CA ILE A 140 11.96 29.15 18.56
C ILE A 140 12.14 29.35 17.05
N SER A 141 13.23 30.00 16.64
CA SER A 141 13.61 30.07 15.22
C SER A 141 14.20 28.76 14.72
N GLN A 142 14.20 28.53 13.40
CA GLN A 142 14.91 27.43 12.74
C GLN A 142 16.36 27.29 13.23
N THR A 143 17.06 28.41 13.41
CA THR A 143 18.47 28.40 13.83
C THR A 143 18.62 27.82 15.24
N VAL A 144 17.72 28.16 16.16
CA VAL A 144 17.70 27.58 17.52
C VAL A 144 17.42 26.09 17.45
N LEU A 145 16.43 25.68 16.66
CA LEU A 145 16.09 24.26 16.47
C LEU A 145 17.29 23.46 15.97
N ASN A 146 18.01 23.97 14.96
CA ASN A 146 19.19 23.31 14.40
C ASN A 146 20.31 23.12 15.44
N HIS A 147 20.46 24.04 16.39
CA HIS A 147 21.48 23.95 17.43
C HIS A 147 21.07 23.08 18.62
N ALA A 148 19.76 22.97 18.91
CA ALA A 148 19.23 22.33 20.10
C ALA A 148 18.68 20.90 19.88
N ARG A 149 18.19 20.57 18.67
CA ARG A 149 17.45 19.32 18.37
C ARG A 149 18.19 18.04 18.76
N ASP A 150 19.52 17.98 18.60
CA ASP A 150 20.31 16.78 18.92
C ASP A 150 20.85 16.78 20.37
N LYS A 151 20.59 17.82 21.16
CA LYS A 151 21.22 18.08 22.47
C LYS A 151 20.21 18.24 23.62
N VAL A 152 18.95 18.49 23.31
CA VAL A 152 17.84 18.59 24.27
C VAL A 152 16.69 17.74 23.74
N SER A 153 16.08 16.92 24.60
CA SER A 153 14.92 16.11 24.23
C SER A 153 13.66 16.95 24.32
N PHE A 154 13.13 17.40 23.18
CA PHE A 154 11.86 18.12 23.09
C PHE A 154 11.20 17.85 21.73
N GLU A 155 9.87 17.83 21.70
CA GLU A 155 9.11 17.77 20.46
C GLU A 155 8.82 19.19 19.98
N VAL A 156 8.75 19.37 18.65
CA VAL A 156 8.40 20.65 18.05
C VAL A 156 7.29 20.52 17.03
N GLU A 157 6.38 21.49 17.03
CA GLU A 157 5.43 21.73 15.95
C GLU A 157 6.00 22.79 15.00
N ASP A 158 5.95 22.52 13.71
CA ASP A 158 6.31 23.49 12.67
C ASP A 158 5.16 24.50 12.48
N ALA A 159 5.43 25.78 12.79
CA ALA A 159 4.49 26.89 12.64
C ALA A 159 4.71 27.69 11.34
N GLY A 160 5.55 27.19 10.43
CA GLY A 160 5.81 27.72 9.10
C GLY A 160 6.63 29.01 9.07
N GLU A 161 6.79 29.55 7.86
CA GLU A 161 7.38 30.88 7.66
C GLU A 161 6.42 31.98 8.10
N GLN A 162 6.85 32.81 9.05
CA GLN A 162 6.10 33.97 9.50
C GLN A 162 6.77 35.25 9.02
N THR A 163 5.99 36.10 8.36
CA THR A 163 6.42 37.47 8.05
C THR A 163 6.24 38.33 9.30
N LEU A 164 7.32 38.49 10.04
CA LEU A 164 7.31 39.26 11.28
C LEU A 164 7.40 40.76 10.97
N LYS A 165 6.63 41.57 11.70
CA LYS A 165 6.59 43.03 11.49
C LYS A 165 8.00 43.62 11.61
N ASN A 166 8.43 44.34 10.58
CA ASN A 166 9.75 44.99 10.45
C ASN A 166 10.96 44.04 10.33
N ILE A 167 10.75 42.80 9.88
CA ILE A 167 11.84 41.86 9.53
C ILE A 167 11.76 41.58 8.03
N ALA A 168 12.85 41.86 7.31
CA ALA A 168 12.86 41.84 5.84
C ALA A 168 12.71 40.44 5.22
N ARG A 169 12.99 39.38 5.98
CA ARG A 169 12.90 37.98 5.54
C ARG A 169 11.94 37.22 6.44
N PRO A 170 11.08 36.36 5.89
CA PRO A 170 10.28 35.46 6.71
C PRO A 170 11.16 34.63 7.64
N VAL A 171 10.72 34.47 8.89
CA VAL A 171 11.40 33.62 9.87
C VAL A 171 10.58 32.36 10.03
N HIS A 172 11.20 31.20 9.84
CA HIS A 172 10.56 29.92 10.07
C HIS A 172 10.48 29.66 11.58
N VAL A 173 9.25 29.49 12.07
CA VAL A 173 8.94 29.40 13.49
C VAL A 173 8.59 27.96 13.88
N TYR A 174 9.10 27.52 15.01
CA TYR A 174 8.77 26.23 15.63
C TYR A 174 8.24 26.45 17.04
N ARG A 175 7.24 25.66 17.45
CA ARG A 175 6.69 25.67 18.81
C ARG A 175 7.18 24.45 19.56
N ILE A 176 7.73 24.63 20.75
CA ILE A 176 8.12 23.50 21.62
C ILE A 176 6.87 22.96 22.32
N ILE A 177 6.67 21.64 22.24
CA ILE A 177 5.59 20.93 22.91
C ILE A 177 6.06 20.56 24.31
N ILE A 178 5.51 21.23 25.32
CA ILE A 178 5.91 21.09 26.72
C ILE A 178 5.21 19.88 27.39
N GLU A 179 3.96 19.57 26.98
CA GLU A 179 3.27 18.30 27.28
C GLU A 179 2.26 17.94 26.17
N PRO A 180 2.19 16.68 25.70
CA PRO A 180 1.28 16.25 24.62
C PRO A 180 -0.20 16.21 25.02
N SER A 181 -0.51 16.43 26.30
CA SER A 181 -1.84 16.19 26.89
C SER A 181 -2.79 17.40 26.84
N ARG A 182 -2.33 18.60 26.44
CA ARG A 182 -3.07 19.84 26.65
C ARG A 182 -3.20 20.73 25.44
N ARG A 183 -3.96 20.25 24.44
CA ARG A 183 -4.84 21.16 23.69
C ARG A 183 -6.11 20.50 23.14
N PRO A 184 -7.27 21.18 23.23
CA PRO A 184 -8.41 20.86 22.37
C PRO A 184 -7.96 21.09 20.93
N ALA A 185 -8.11 20.07 20.08
CA ALA A 185 -7.74 20.14 18.68
C ALA A 185 -8.46 21.32 18.00
N THR A 186 -7.75 22.42 17.79
CA THR A 186 -8.03 23.22 16.60
C THR A 186 -7.56 22.36 15.43
N PRO A 187 -8.43 22.07 14.44
CA PRO A 187 -8.01 21.23 13.33
C PRO A 187 -6.82 21.93 12.69
N LYS A 188 -5.68 21.23 12.67
CA LYS A 188 -4.71 21.41 11.58
C LYS A 188 -5.55 21.53 10.29
N PRO A 189 -5.19 22.37 9.32
CA PRO A 189 -5.62 22.06 7.97
C PRO A 189 -5.00 20.70 7.65
N GLU A 190 -5.70 19.63 8.03
CA GLU A 190 -5.59 18.34 7.40
C GLU A 190 -5.73 18.69 5.94
N ILE A 191 -4.65 18.55 5.18
CA ILE A 191 -4.80 18.22 3.77
C ILE A 191 -5.82 17.09 3.82
N PRO A 192 -7.06 17.31 3.33
CA PRO A 192 -8.12 16.33 3.50
C PRO A 192 -7.53 15.02 3.05
N ALA A 193 -7.46 14.02 3.96
CA ALA A 193 -6.88 12.73 3.60
C ALA A 193 -7.58 12.32 2.32
N LEU A 194 -6.81 12.19 1.24
CA LEU A 194 -7.40 11.92 -0.05
C LEU A 194 -8.24 10.65 0.13
N ALA A 195 -9.52 10.74 -0.19
CA ALA A 195 -10.43 9.62 -0.01
C ALA A 195 -9.82 8.42 -0.75
N LEU A 196 -9.71 7.29 -0.05
CA LEU A 196 -9.19 6.08 -0.68
C LEU A 196 -10.08 5.75 -1.88
N PRO A 197 -9.51 5.46 -3.04
CA PRO A 197 -10.26 4.95 -4.17
C PRO A 197 -11.05 3.69 -3.80
N ASP A 198 -12.13 3.44 -4.54
CA ASP A 198 -12.94 2.22 -4.38
C ASP A 198 -12.17 0.93 -4.74
N LYS A 199 -11.09 1.09 -5.52
CA LYS A 199 -10.15 0.02 -5.87
C LYS A 199 -8.94 0.02 -4.92
N PRO A 200 -8.29 -1.14 -4.68
CA PRO A 200 -7.03 -1.19 -3.95
C PRO A 200 -6.01 -0.22 -4.56
N SER A 201 -5.48 0.68 -3.73
CA SER A 201 -4.56 1.73 -4.17
C SER A 201 -3.15 1.52 -3.63
N VAL A 202 -2.14 1.72 -4.48
CA VAL A 202 -0.73 1.49 -4.15
C VAL A 202 0.14 2.66 -4.61
N ALA A 203 1.05 3.11 -3.74
CA ALA A 203 2.18 3.95 -4.10
C ALA A 203 3.47 3.14 -4.02
N VAL A 204 4.38 3.34 -4.97
CA VAL A 204 5.73 2.76 -4.93
C VAL A 204 6.71 3.89 -4.65
N LEU A 205 7.33 3.84 -3.48
CA LEU A 205 8.34 4.82 -3.09
C LEU A 205 9.68 4.54 -3.77
N PRO A 206 10.52 5.58 -3.95
CA PRO A 206 11.90 5.40 -4.41
C PRO A 206 12.63 4.40 -3.52
N PHE A 207 13.26 3.39 -4.12
CA PHE A 207 14.03 2.43 -3.33
C PHE A 207 15.27 3.12 -2.75
N THR A 208 15.60 2.80 -1.51
CA THR A 208 16.77 3.38 -0.84
C THR A 208 18.05 2.74 -1.37
N ASN A 209 18.96 3.54 -1.93
CA ASN A 209 20.30 3.07 -2.29
C ASN A 209 21.15 2.91 -1.01
N MET A 210 21.46 1.66 -0.64
CA MET A 210 22.33 1.31 0.49
C MET A 210 23.77 0.97 0.08
N SER A 211 24.15 1.25 -1.16
CA SER A 211 25.45 0.89 -1.73
C SER A 211 26.52 1.96 -1.51
N GLY A 212 26.13 3.16 -1.04
CA GLY A 212 27.02 4.30 -0.76
C GLY A 212 27.58 5.01 -1.99
N ASP A 213 27.23 4.55 -3.20
CA ASP A 213 27.66 5.10 -4.48
C ASP A 213 26.48 5.82 -5.17
N PRO A 214 26.51 7.16 -5.30
CA PRO A 214 25.46 7.94 -5.96
C PRO A 214 25.28 7.58 -7.43
N GLU A 215 26.31 7.06 -8.11
CA GLU A 215 26.19 6.62 -9.51
C GLU A 215 25.28 5.39 -9.63
N GLN A 216 24.88 4.74 -8.54
CA GLN A 216 24.00 3.56 -8.56
C GLN A 216 22.54 3.89 -8.23
N GLU A 217 22.25 5.16 -8.00
CA GLU A 217 20.92 5.62 -7.61
C GLU A 217 19.89 5.51 -8.75
N PHE A 218 20.36 5.52 -10.01
CA PHE A 218 19.50 5.26 -11.17
C PHE A 218 18.90 3.86 -11.16
N VAL A 219 19.54 2.88 -10.53
CA VAL A 219 19.07 1.49 -10.47
C VAL A 219 17.91 1.37 -9.49
N SER A 220 18.04 1.99 -8.31
CA SER A 220 16.97 2.04 -7.31
C SER A 220 15.76 2.83 -7.81
N ASP A 221 15.99 3.93 -8.51
CA ASP A 221 14.93 4.73 -9.12
C ASP A 221 14.27 3.98 -10.29
N GLY A 222 15.06 3.33 -11.14
CA GLY A 222 14.60 2.58 -12.31
C GLY A 222 13.70 1.42 -11.92
N ILE A 223 14.07 0.62 -10.92
CA ILE A 223 13.22 -0.46 -10.40
C ILE A 223 11.89 0.09 -9.88
N ALA A 224 11.90 1.20 -9.13
CA ALA A 224 10.66 1.79 -8.63
C ALA A 224 9.76 2.28 -9.78
N GLU A 225 10.33 2.94 -10.78
CA GLU A 225 9.63 3.44 -11.97
C GLU A 225 9.03 2.33 -12.83
N ASP A 226 9.78 1.26 -13.06
CA ASP A 226 9.32 0.12 -13.85
C ASP A 226 8.22 -0.65 -13.12
N VAL A 227 8.32 -0.79 -11.79
CA VAL A 227 7.26 -1.40 -10.98
C VAL A 227 5.98 -0.54 -11.00
N ILE A 228 6.09 0.79 -10.93
CA ILE A 228 4.92 1.68 -11.10
C ILE A 228 4.26 1.44 -12.46
N THR A 229 5.07 1.40 -13.52
CA THR A 229 4.60 1.20 -14.88
C THR A 229 3.92 -0.17 -15.04
N ALA A 230 4.55 -1.23 -14.53
CA ALA A 230 4.03 -2.59 -14.59
C ALA A 230 2.74 -2.75 -13.79
N LEU A 231 2.67 -2.22 -12.56
CA LEU A 231 1.45 -2.25 -11.74
C LEU A 231 0.31 -1.43 -12.35
N SER A 232 0.63 -0.35 -13.09
CA SER A 232 -0.39 0.49 -13.74
C SER A 232 -1.15 -0.24 -14.85
N HIS A 233 -0.61 -1.34 -15.38
CA HIS A 233 -1.30 -2.21 -16.34
C HIS A 233 -2.34 -3.15 -15.69
N TYR A 234 -2.47 -3.16 -14.36
CA TYR A 234 -3.51 -3.92 -13.66
C TYR A 234 -4.76 -3.04 -13.42
N PRO A 235 -5.87 -3.24 -14.15
CA PRO A 235 -7.06 -2.37 -14.05
C PRO A 235 -7.75 -2.42 -12.68
N SER A 236 -7.45 -3.47 -11.90
CA SER A 236 -7.93 -3.68 -10.54
C SER A 236 -7.18 -2.88 -9.49
N LEU A 237 -6.05 -2.23 -9.84
CA LEU A 237 -5.25 -1.41 -8.94
C LEU A 237 -5.32 0.08 -9.32
N PHE A 238 -5.34 0.94 -8.31
CA PHE A 238 -5.10 2.37 -8.48
C PHE A 238 -3.65 2.68 -8.10
N VAL A 239 -2.82 2.98 -9.09
CA VAL A 239 -1.37 3.18 -8.88
C VAL A 239 -1.05 4.68 -8.91
N ILE A 240 -0.28 5.14 -7.92
CA ILE A 240 0.18 6.52 -7.88
C ILE A 240 1.31 6.73 -8.88
N ALA A 241 1.17 7.79 -9.67
CA ALA A 241 2.16 8.21 -10.64
C ALA A 241 3.52 8.50 -9.97
N ARG A 242 4.59 8.14 -10.70
CA ARG A 242 5.99 8.33 -10.29
C ARG A 242 6.28 9.68 -9.66
N ASN A 243 5.87 10.78 -10.30
CA ASN A 243 6.19 12.13 -9.84
C ASN A 243 5.66 12.42 -8.44
N SER A 244 4.51 11.87 -8.05
CA SER A 244 3.94 12.05 -6.72
C SER A 244 4.69 11.22 -5.68
N SER A 245 5.01 9.96 -6.01
CA SER A 245 5.76 9.08 -5.10
C SER A 245 7.21 9.52 -4.89
N PHE A 246 7.85 10.09 -5.92
CA PHE A 246 9.25 10.51 -5.87
C PHE A 246 9.46 11.83 -5.09
N THR A 247 8.40 12.52 -4.68
CA THR A 247 8.50 13.68 -3.77
C THR A 247 9.04 13.30 -2.39
N TYR A 248 8.92 12.02 -2.02
CA TYR A 248 9.41 11.46 -0.75
C TYR A 248 10.87 11.01 -0.81
N LYS A 249 11.54 11.14 -1.97
CA LYS A 249 12.93 10.75 -2.13
C LYS A 249 13.85 11.49 -1.15
N GLY A 250 14.74 10.74 -0.48
CA GLY A 250 15.72 11.29 0.46
C GLY A 250 15.13 11.82 1.77
N ARG A 251 13.86 11.54 2.07
CA ARG A 251 13.19 11.91 3.32
C ARG A 251 13.00 10.69 4.21
N ALA A 252 13.06 10.88 5.53
CA ALA A 252 12.51 9.91 6.45
C ALA A 252 10.98 10.04 6.42
N VAL A 253 10.28 9.02 5.92
CA VAL A 253 8.84 9.08 5.65
C VAL A 253 8.08 8.10 6.54
N ASP A 254 7.03 8.56 7.21
CA ASP A 254 6.06 7.68 7.84
C ASP A 254 5.08 7.17 6.76
N VAL A 255 4.99 5.85 6.62
CA VAL A 255 4.07 5.20 5.67
C VAL A 255 2.61 5.62 5.90
N LYS A 256 2.21 5.91 7.16
CA LYS A 256 0.86 6.43 7.44
C LYS A 256 0.63 7.80 6.82
N GLN A 257 1.65 8.65 6.85
CA GLN A 257 1.60 9.98 6.25
C GLN A 257 1.51 9.87 4.72
N VAL A 258 2.34 9.02 4.11
CA VAL A 258 2.30 8.75 2.66
C VAL A 258 0.92 8.28 2.22
N GLY A 259 0.31 7.34 2.96
CA GLY A 259 -1.04 6.86 2.67
C GLY A 259 -2.10 7.95 2.69
N ARG A 260 -2.02 8.88 3.66
CA ARG A 260 -2.97 10.00 3.78
C ARG A 260 -2.77 11.05 2.69
N GLU A 261 -1.52 11.42 2.42
CA GLU A 261 -1.17 12.47 1.47
C GLU A 261 -1.40 12.04 0.02
N LEU A 262 -1.12 10.77 -0.31
CA LEU A 262 -1.33 10.23 -1.66
C LEU A 262 -2.70 9.57 -1.85
N GLY A 263 -3.48 9.38 -0.78
CA GLY A 263 -4.76 8.66 -0.85
C GLY A 263 -4.59 7.18 -1.20
N VAL A 264 -3.51 6.56 -0.70
CA VAL A 264 -3.23 5.15 -0.97
C VAL A 264 -3.39 4.27 0.25
N ARG A 265 -3.85 3.05 -0.01
CA ARG A 265 -4.04 2.04 1.02
C ARG A 265 -2.77 1.22 1.27
N TYR A 266 -1.98 1.03 0.22
CA TYR A 266 -0.74 0.27 0.25
C TYR A 266 0.43 1.14 -0.19
N VAL A 267 1.57 0.91 0.44
CA VAL A 267 2.84 1.56 0.08
C VAL A 267 3.88 0.46 -0.10
N LEU A 268 4.51 0.44 -1.25
CA LEU A 268 5.69 -0.37 -1.52
C LEU A 268 6.93 0.49 -1.21
N GLU A 269 7.76 0.01 -0.31
CA GLU A 269 9.09 0.56 -0.05
C GLU A 269 10.15 -0.52 -0.20
N GLY A 270 11.39 -0.10 -0.39
CA GLY A 270 12.47 -1.06 -0.56
C GLY A 270 13.85 -0.44 -0.50
N SER A 271 14.85 -1.31 -0.57
CA SER A 271 16.25 -0.91 -0.62
C SER A 271 17.03 -1.76 -1.61
N VAL A 272 18.01 -1.14 -2.24
CA VAL A 272 18.94 -1.76 -3.18
C VAL A 272 20.35 -1.65 -2.59
N ARG A 273 21.05 -2.79 -2.51
CA ARG A 273 22.45 -2.85 -2.11
C ARG A 273 23.24 -3.65 -3.12
N LYS A 274 24.22 -3.01 -3.75
CA LYS A 274 25.20 -3.67 -4.62
C LYS A 274 26.49 -3.94 -3.83
N ALA A 275 27.02 -5.14 -3.98
CA ALA A 275 28.30 -5.55 -3.42
C ALA A 275 29.06 -6.39 -4.45
N GLY A 276 30.12 -5.82 -5.03
CA GLY A 276 30.85 -6.45 -6.13
C GLY A 276 29.94 -6.74 -7.33
N ASN A 277 29.87 -8.00 -7.74
CA ASN A 277 29.03 -8.46 -8.86
C ASN A 277 27.64 -8.97 -8.41
N ARG A 278 27.13 -8.53 -7.26
CA ARG A 278 25.82 -8.93 -6.75
C ARG A 278 24.98 -7.74 -6.36
N ILE A 279 23.69 -7.82 -6.66
CA ILE A 279 22.69 -6.87 -6.19
C ILE A 279 21.69 -7.59 -5.30
N ARG A 280 21.39 -6.94 -4.18
CA ARG A 280 20.38 -7.35 -3.23
C ARG A 280 19.29 -6.31 -3.20
N VAL A 281 18.07 -6.74 -3.48
CA VAL A 281 16.89 -5.90 -3.40
C VAL A 281 16.00 -6.43 -2.29
N THR A 282 15.60 -5.56 -1.37
CA THR A 282 14.58 -5.84 -0.36
C THR A 282 13.37 -5.00 -0.69
N ALA A 283 12.19 -5.60 -0.73
CA ALA A 283 10.94 -4.90 -1.01
C ALA A 283 9.89 -5.32 0.01
N GLN A 284 9.09 -4.35 0.45
CA GLN A 284 8.07 -4.55 1.47
C GLN A 284 6.81 -3.78 1.11
N LEU A 285 5.68 -4.47 1.17
CA LEU A 285 4.36 -3.91 0.97
C LEU A 285 3.72 -3.69 2.32
N ILE A 286 3.34 -2.45 2.61
CA ILE A 286 2.82 -2.02 3.91
C ILE A 286 1.41 -1.46 3.72
N GLU A 287 0.49 -1.85 4.60
CA GLU A 287 -0.83 -1.23 4.67
C GLU A 287 -0.74 0.11 5.42
N ALA A 288 -0.97 1.22 4.70
CA ALA A 288 -0.73 2.56 5.23
C ALA A 288 -1.64 2.96 6.40
N GLY A 289 -2.86 2.43 6.48
CA GLY A 289 -3.76 2.74 7.59
C GLY A 289 -3.29 2.16 8.94
N THR A 290 -2.60 1.01 8.92
CA THR A 290 -2.25 0.23 10.11
C THR A 290 -0.75 0.13 10.34
N SER A 291 0.08 0.49 9.35
CA SER A 291 1.51 0.20 9.27
C SER A 291 1.83 -1.30 9.35
N ASN A 292 0.87 -2.16 9.01
CA ASN A 292 1.09 -3.60 9.02
C ASN A 292 1.85 -4.04 7.76
N HIS A 293 2.91 -4.83 7.93
CA HIS A 293 3.62 -5.44 6.82
C HIS A 293 2.77 -6.56 6.22
N VAL A 294 2.37 -6.37 4.97
CA VAL A 294 1.48 -7.27 4.23
C VAL A 294 2.28 -8.37 3.55
N TRP A 295 3.43 -7.99 3.00
CA TRP A 295 4.35 -8.85 2.28
C TRP A 295 5.75 -8.24 2.34
N ALA A 296 6.77 -9.07 2.37
CA ALA A 296 8.16 -8.64 2.31
C ALA A 296 9.01 -9.76 1.71
N GLU A 297 9.85 -9.41 0.74
CA GLU A 297 10.82 -10.35 0.17
C GLU A 297 12.16 -9.72 -0.12
N ARG A 298 13.11 -10.62 -0.34
CA ARG A 298 14.48 -10.30 -0.66
C ARG A 298 14.94 -11.09 -1.88
N TYR A 299 15.47 -10.36 -2.85
CA TYR A 299 16.01 -10.88 -4.09
C TYR A 299 17.52 -10.69 -4.09
N ASP A 300 18.25 -11.77 -4.33
CA ASP A 300 19.70 -11.76 -4.56
C ASP A 300 19.93 -12.15 -6.02
N ARG A 301 20.66 -11.31 -6.77
CA ARG A 301 20.95 -11.50 -8.21
C ARG A 301 22.42 -11.22 -8.52
N ASP A 302 22.96 -11.97 -9.49
CA ASP A 302 24.28 -11.70 -10.05
C ASP A 302 24.18 -10.57 -11.09
N LEU A 303 25.06 -9.58 -10.98
CA LEU A 303 25.04 -8.33 -11.73
C LEU A 303 25.79 -8.48 -13.07
N ALA A 304 25.32 -9.37 -13.94
CA ALA A 304 25.91 -9.55 -15.27
C ALA A 304 25.57 -8.40 -16.22
N ASP A 305 24.29 -7.99 -16.21
CA ASP A 305 23.76 -6.83 -16.93
C ASP A 305 22.74 -6.15 -16.02
N ILE A 306 22.93 -4.85 -15.77
CA ILE A 306 22.13 -4.10 -14.82
C ILE A 306 20.69 -3.90 -15.31
N PHE A 307 20.48 -3.78 -16.62
CA PHE A 307 19.15 -3.64 -17.21
C PHE A 307 18.40 -4.97 -17.20
N ALA A 308 19.08 -6.07 -17.53
CA ALA A 308 18.47 -7.39 -17.44
C ALA A 308 18.04 -7.74 -16.00
N VAL A 309 18.84 -7.35 -15.00
CA VAL A 309 18.49 -7.54 -13.59
C VAL A 309 17.32 -6.63 -13.18
N GLN A 310 17.28 -5.40 -13.67
CA GLN A 310 16.14 -4.49 -13.45
C GLN A 310 14.84 -5.05 -14.04
N ASP A 311 14.87 -5.58 -15.27
CA ASP A 311 13.72 -6.21 -15.92
C ASP A 311 13.24 -7.45 -15.12
N GLU A 312 14.18 -8.34 -14.74
CA GLU A 312 13.85 -9.54 -13.97
C GLU A 312 13.28 -9.20 -12.59
N LEU A 313 13.83 -8.18 -11.92
CA LEU A 313 13.34 -7.73 -10.61
C LEU A 313 11.97 -7.07 -10.73
N THR A 314 11.74 -6.26 -11.76
CA THR A 314 10.42 -5.66 -12.03
C THR A 314 9.38 -6.74 -12.25
N GLU A 315 9.70 -7.75 -13.06
CA GLU A 315 8.82 -8.90 -13.30
C GLU A 315 8.54 -9.66 -12.00
N ALA A 316 9.57 -9.97 -11.21
CA ALA A 316 9.43 -10.69 -9.94
C ALA A 316 8.60 -9.92 -8.91
N LEU A 317 8.86 -8.62 -8.75
CA LEU A 317 8.11 -7.74 -7.84
C LEU A 317 6.66 -7.61 -8.27
N THR A 318 6.41 -7.32 -9.55
CA THR A 318 5.03 -7.17 -10.07
C THR A 318 4.22 -8.45 -9.90
N THR A 319 4.84 -9.60 -10.20
CA THR A 319 4.21 -10.93 -10.04
C THR A 319 3.89 -11.24 -8.58
N ALA A 320 4.70 -10.77 -7.62
CA ALA A 320 4.46 -11.01 -6.20
C ALA A 320 3.46 -10.02 -5.57
N LEU A 321 3.50 -8.75 -6.00
CA LEU A 321 2.77 -7.65 -5.35
C LEU A 321 1.28 -7.66 -5.61
N ALA A 322 0.84 -7.88 -6.86
CA ALA A 322 -0.59 -7.88 -7.17
C ALA A 322 -1.36 -8.98 -6.39
N PRO A 323 -0.87 -10.24 -6.31
CA PRO A 323 -1.46 -11.26 -5.45
C PRO A 323 -1.39 -10.91 -3.96
N ALA A 324 -0.28 -10.32 -3.49
CA ALA A 324 -0.16 -9.93 -2.08
C ALA A 324 -1.18 -8.87 -1.66
N ILE A 325 -1.43 -7.88 -2.53
CA ILE A 325 -2.48 -6.87 -2.35
C ILE A 325 -3.86 -7.56 -2.33
N ALA A 326 -4.14 -8.43 -3.30
CA ALA A 326 -5.40 -9.17 -3.37
C ALA A 326 -5.66 -10.01 -2.11
N ASP A 327 -4.66 -10.75 -1.61
CA ASP A 327 -4.75 -11.55 -0.37
C ASP A 327 -5.01 -10.69 0.88
N ALA A 328 -4.37 -9.52 0.96
CA ALA A 328 -4.53 -8.59 2.08
C ALA A 328 -5.94 -8.00 2.11
N GLU A 329 -6.39 -7.60 0.94
CA GLU A 329 -7.71 -7.03 0.76
C GLU A 329 -8.82 -8.07 0.88
N LEU A 330 -8.60 -9.32 0.44
CA LEU A 330 -9.52 -10.43 0.71
C LEU A 330 -9.69 -10.64 2.22
N ARG A 331 -8.60 -10.66 2.99
CA ARG A 331 -8.67 -10.76 4.46
C ARG A 331 -9.44 -9.58 5.08
N ARG A 332 -9.27 -8.38 4.55
CA ARG A 332 -10.04 -7.19 4.96
C ARG A 332 -11.52 -7.36 4.63
N ALA A 333 -11.81 -7.77 3.39
CA ALA A 333 -13.16 -8.02 2.93
C ALA A 333 -13.82 -9.06 3.83
N MET A 334 -13.20 -10.21 4.12
CA MET A 334 -13.77 -11.27 4.96
C MET A 334 -14.10 -10.83 6.40
N ARG A 335 -13.48 -9.77 6.93
CA ARG A 335 -13.78 -9.23 8.27
C ARG A 335 -14.99 -8.29 8.30
N LYS A 336 -15.39 -7.73 7.16
CA LYS A 336 -16.56 -6.85 7.08
C LYS A 336 -17.88 -7.63 7.17
N PRO A 337 -19.00 -7.04 7.62
CA PRO A 337 -20.32 -7.60 7.36
C PRO A 337 -20.65 -7.56 5.84
N PRO A 338 -21.35 -8.55 5.26
CA PRO A 338 -21.69 -8.58 3.83
C PRO A 338 -22.39 -7.33 3.28
N GLY A 339 -23.16 -6.61 4.11
CA GLY A 339 -23.86 -5.37 3.74
C GLY A 339 -22.99 -4.10 3.69
N SER A 340 -21.69 -4.20 3.97
CA SER A 340 -20.74 -3.06 3.99
C SER A 340 -19.60 -3.21 2.98
N LEU A 341 -19.77 -4.10 2.01
CA LEU A 341 -18.81 -4.34 0.94
C LEU A 341 -18.99 -3.31 -0.18
N ASP A 342 -17.87 -2.84 -0.71
CA ASP A 342 -17.79 -2.24 -2.04
C ASP A 342 -17.77 -3.35 -3.12
N ALA A 343 -17.94 -2.97 -4.40
CA ALA A 343 -18.04 -3.93 -5.50
C ALA A 343 -16.82 -4.85 -5.61
N TRP A 344 -15.63 -4.30 -5.40
CA TRP A 344 -14.38 -5.03 -5.45
C TRP A 344 -14.26 -6.04 -4.29
N ALA A 345 -14.65 -5.65 -3.07
CA ALA A 345 -14.64 -6.53 -1.91
C ALA A 345 -15.67 -7.67 -2.04
N ALA A 346 -16.84 -7.40 -2.63
CA ALA A 346 -17.79 -8.45 -3.00
C ALA A 346 -17.18 -9.42 -4.01
N TYR A 347 -16.55 -8.90 -5.07
CA TYR A 347 -15.85 -9.69 -6.08
C TYR A 347 -14.79 -10.63 -5.49
N GLN A 348 -13.91 -10.13 -4.62
CA GLN A 348 -12.88 -10.97 -3.99
C GLN A 348 -13.46 -12.09 -3.13
N ARG A 349 -14.53 -11.82 -2.38
CA ARG A 349 -15.21 -12.89 -1.61
C ARG A 349 -15.77 -13.96 -2.52
N GLY A 350 -16.30 -13.56 -3.67
CA GLY A 350 -16.74 -14.50 -4.69
C GLY A 350 -15.60 -15.41 -5.17
N LEU A 351 -14.43 -14.83 -5.48
CA LEU A 351 -13.25 -15.60 -5.88
C LEU A 351 -12.77 -16.57 -4.79
N TRP A 352 -12.79 -16.14 -3.52
CA TRP A 352 -12.40 -17.02 -2.41
C TRP A 352 -13.32 -18.23 -2.27
N HIS A 353 -14.64 -18.04 -2.37
CA HIS A 353 -15.58 -19.16 -2.36
C HIS A 353 -15.31 -20.08 -3.56
N LEU A 354 -15.10 -19.51 -4.75
CA LEU A 354 -14.81 -20.28 -5.95
C LEU A 354 -13.52 -21.12 -5.83
N SER A 355 -12.49 -20.60 -5.13
CA SER A 355 -11.22 -21.30 -4.90
C SER A 355 -11.33 -22.64 -4.17
N LYS A 356 -12.41 -22.84 -3.41
CA LYS A 356 -12.65 -24.08 -2.67
C LYS A 356 -13.20 -25.20 -3.54
N ALA A 357 -13.72 -24.88 -4.72
CA ALA A 357 -14.23 -25.84 -5.71
C ALA A 357 -15.31 -26.80 -5.15
N THR A 358 -16.24 -26.29 -4.33
CA THR A 358 -17.39 -27.04 -3.81
C THR A 358 -18.70 -26.48 -4.36
N ALA A 359 -19.75 -27.31 -4.46
CA ALA A 359 -21.03 -26.88 -5.04
C ALA A 359 -21.75 -25.79 -4.22
N ASP A 360 -21.54 -25.74 -2.91
CA ASP A 360 -22.12 -24.77 -1.98
C ASP A 360 -21.35 -23.45 -1.99
N ASP A 361 -20.03 -23.51 -2.01
CA ASP A 361 -19.20 -22.32 -2.15
C ASP A 361 -19.40 -21.69 -3.54
N ASP A 362 -19.53 -22.49 -4.60
CA ASP A 362 -19.84 -22.01 -5.96
C ASP A 362 -21.17 -21.23 -5.99
N ALA A 363 -22.23 -21.72 -5.35
CA ALA A 363 -23.50 -20.98 -5.26
C ALA A 363 -23.38 -19.67 -4.46
N THR A 364 -22.45 -19.63 -3.49
CA THR A 364 -22.17 -18.43 -2.70
C THR A 364 -21.35 -17.43 -3.49
N ALA A 365 -20.40 -17.89 -4.32
CA ALA A 365 -19.61 -17.07 -5.22
C ALA A 365 -20.48 -16.29 -6.20
N GLU A 366 -21.49 -16.94 -6.79
CA GLU A 366 -22.45 -16.30 -7.71
C GLU A 366 -23.15 -15.10 -7.07
N LYS A 367 -23.61 -15.25 -5.82
CA LYS A 367 -24.29 -14.17 -5.09
C LYS A 367 -23.39 -12.96 -4.91
N PHE A 368 -22.12 -13.20 -4.59
CA PHE A 368 -21.14 -12.12 -4.43
C PHE A 368 -20.76 -11.46 -5.76
N PHE A 369 -20.65 -12.20 -6.86
CA PHE A 369 -20.42 -11.60 -8.18
C PHE A 369 -21.61 -10.75 -8.64
N LYS A 370 -22.84 -11.21 -8.40
CA LYS A 370 -24.05 -10.41 -8.64
C LYS A 370 -24.09 -9.15 -7.76
N GLN A 371 -23.78 -9.28 -6.48
CA GLN A 371 -23.68 -8.15 -5.57
C GLN A 371 -22.62 -7.14 -6.03
N ALA A 372 -21.48 -7.59 -6.55
CA ALA A 372 -20.44 -6.71 -7.10
C ALA A 372 -20.98 -5.86 -8.27
N ILE A 373 -21.74 -6.47 -9.18
CA ILE A 373 -22.39 -5.78 -10.30
C ILE A 373 -23.47 -4.80 -9.81
N ASP A 374 -24.26 -5.19 -8.82
CA ASP A 374 -25.33 -4.34 -8.26
C ASP A 374 -24.74 -3.11 -7.54
N LEU A 375 -23.59 -3.27 -6.87
CA LEU A 375 -22.89 -2.19 -6.17
C LEU A 375 -22.18 -1.22 -7.13
N ASP A 376 -21.55 -1.74 -8.19
CA ASP A 376 -20.94 -0.93 -9.24
C ASP A 376 -21.18 -1.57 -10.62
N PRO A 377 -22.20 -1.10 -11.37
CA PRO A 377 -22.50 -1.60 -12.71
C PRO A 377 -21.39 -1.34 -13.75
N THR A 378 -20.40 -0.49 -13.43
CA THR A 378 -19.25 -0.18 -14.28
C THR A 378 -18.01 -1.03 -13.94
N PHE A 379 -18.06 -1.81 -12.86
CA PHE A 379 -16.98 -2.71 -12.47
C PHE A 379 -16.95 -3.98 -13.35
N GLY A 380 -16.07 -3.98 -14.36
CA GLY A 380 -15.91 -5.08 -15.32
C GLY A 380 -15.62 -6.46 -14.69
N GLY A 381 -14.88 -6.49 -13.58
CA GLY A 381 -14.50 -7.73 -12.90
C GLY A 381 -15.70 -8.57 -12.43
N GLY A 382 -16.79 -7.94 -12.01
CA GLY A 382 -18.02 -8.64 -11.62
C GLY A 382 -18.64 -9.43 -12.77
N TYR A 383 -18.69 -8.83 -13.96
CA TYR A 383 -19.19 -9.49 -15.18
C TYR A 383 -18.26 -10.61 -15.63
N SER A 384 -16.94 -10.39 -15.62
CA SER A 384 -15.93 -11.41 -15.97
C SER A 384 -16.02 -12.63 -15.06
N ALA A 385 -16.05 -12.43 -13.73
CA ALA A 385 -16.17 -13.56 -12.81
C ALA A 385 -17.52 -14.28 -12.92
N LEU A 386 -18.63 -13.55 -13.14
CA LEU A 386 -19.92 -14.19 -13.35
C LEU A 386 -19.95 -15.03 -14.64
N ALA A 387 -19.29 -14.57 -15.70
CA ALA A 387 -19.14 -15.33 -16.95
C ALA A 387 -18.35 -16.63 -16.73
N LEU A 388 -17.17 -16.54 -16.08
CA LEU A 388 -16.34 -17.70 -15.74
C LEU A 388 -17.10 -18.69 -14.85
N TYR A 389 -17.79 -18.17 -13.84
CA TYR A 389 -18.63 -18.96 -12.94
C TYR A 389 -19.70 -19.74 -13.72
N GLN A 390 -20.48 -19.09 -14.58
CA GLN A 390 -21.57 -19.73 -15.33
C GLN A 390 -21.06 -20.88 -16.22
N LEU A 391 -19.92 -20.67 -16.89
CA LEU A 391 -19.29 -21.72 -17.69
C LEU A 391 -18.83 -22.89 -16.82
N GLN A 392 -18.22 -22.60 -15.67
CA GLN A 392 -17.78 -23.62 -14.72
C GLN A 392 -18.97 -24.41 -14.15
N THR A 393 -20.04 -23.76 -13.69
CA THR A 393 -21.20 -24.46 -13.11
C THR A 393 -21.97 -25.28 -14.13
N ALA A 394 -22.12 -24.80 -15.37
CA ALA A 394 -22.72 -25.57 -16.45
C ALA A 394 -21.87 -26.82 -16.79
N ALA A 395 -20.54 -26.65 -16.81
CA ALA A 395 -19.60 -27.73 -17.09
C ALA A 395 -19.48 -28.78 -15.97
N LEU A 396 -19.57 -28.36 -14.70
CA LEU A 396 -19.34 -29.21 -13.52
C LEU A 396 -20.63 -29.83 -12.96
N TYR A 397 -21.71 -29.05 -12.87
CA TYR A 397 -22.89 -29.42 -12.09
C TYR A 397 -24.18 -29.45 -12.90
N GLN A 398 -24.17 -28.98 -14.16
CA GLN A 398 -25.37 -28.85 -15.01
C GLN A 398 -26.54 -28.13 -14.33
N LYS A 399 -26.25 -27.17 -13.44
CA LYS A 399 -27.26 -26.28 -12.85
C LYS A 399 -27.89 -25.37 -13.90
N LEU A 400 -27.21 -25.18 -15.03
CA LEU A 400 -27.66 -24.41 -16.18
C LEU A 400 -27.43 -25.25 -17.45
N ASP A 401 -28.36 -25.14 -18.41
CA ASP A 401 -28.14 -25.66 -19.76
C ASP A 401 -26.87 -25.05 -20.36
N LEU A 402 -26.00 -25.90 -20.93
CA LEU A 402 -24.69 -25.47 -21.43
C LEU A 402 -24.83 -24.41 -22.52
N SER A 403 -25.80 -24.54 -23.42
CA SER A 403 -26.00 -23.57 -24.51
C SER A 403 -26.39 -22.19 -23.96
N THR A 404 -27.21 -22.19 -22.91
CA THR A 404 -27.67 -20.98 -22.22
C THR A 404 -26.53 -20.34 -21.43
N ALA A 405 -25.74 -21.13 -20.72
CA ALA A 405 -24.55 -20.67 -20.01
C ALA A 405 -23.54 -20.03 -20.95
N GLN A 406 -23.26 -20.66 -22.10
CA GLN A 406 -22.32 -20.12 -23.06
C GLN A 406 -22.78 -18.76 -23.63
N ARG A 407 -24.06 -18.64 -24.05
CA ARG A 407 -24.59 -17.37 -24.57
C ARG A 407 -24.55 -16.26 -23.51
N SER A 408 -24.92 -16.59 -22.28
CA SER A 408 -24.91 -15.65 -21.16
C SER A 408 -23.48 -15.22 -20.80
N ALA A 409 -22.55 -16.16 -20.71
CA ALA A 409 -21.14 -15.88 -20.40
C ALA A 409 -20.47 -15.02 -21.48
N GLU A 410 -20.75 -15.28 -22.77
CA GLU A 410 -20.25 -14.44 -23.85
C GLU A 410 -20.80 -13.01 -23.74
N ALA A 411 -22.10 -12.84 -23.48
CA ALA A 411 -22.71 -11.52 -23.31
C ALA A 411 -22.09 -10.76 -22.12
N LEU A 412 -21.88 -11.44 -20.98
CA LEU A 412 -21.23 -10.86 -19.80
C LEU A 412 -19.77 -10.47 -20.08
N ALA A 413 -18.99 -11.34 -20.73
CA ALA A 413 -17.61 -11.04 -21.07
C ALA A 413 -17.49 -9.89 -22.07
N ARG A 414 -18.36 -9.83 -23.09
CA ARG A 414 -18.44 -8.68 -24.01
C ARG A 414 -18.81 -7.40 -23.28
N ARG A 415 -19.70 -7.47 -22.28
CA ARG A 415 -20.04 -6.31 -21.44
C ARG A 415 -18.82 -5.83 -20.64
N ALA A 416 -18.04 -6.73 -20.05
CA ALA A 416 -16.82 -6.38 -19.34
C ALA A 416 -15.82 -5.65 -20.25
N VAL A 417 -15.56 -6.18 -21.45
CA VAL A 417 -14.69 -5.54 -22.45
C VAL A 417 -15.23 -4.19 -22.93
N ALA A 418 -16.56 -4.02 -23.00
CA ALA A 418 -17.17 -2.75 -23.39
C ALA A 418 -17.10 -1.68 -22.29
N LEU A 419 -16.99 -2.08 -21.01
CA LEU A 419 -16.80 -1.15 -19.89
C LEU A 419 -15.38 -0.61 -19.85
N ASP A 420 -14.39 -1.46 -20.12
CA ASP A 420 -13.00 -1.06 -20.30
C ASP A 420 -12.33 -1.89 -21.40
N GLY A 421 -12.12 -1.27 -22.56
CA GLY A 421 -11.46 -1.91 -23.70
C GLY A 421 -9.97 -2.18 -23.46
N ALA A 422 -9.37 -1.57 -22.43
CA ALA A 422 -8.00 -1.79 -22.00
C ALA A 422 -7.89 -2.85 -20.88
N ASP A 423 -8.99 -3.49 -20.47
CA ASP A 423 -8.96 -4.55 -19.48
C ASP A 423 -8.54 -5.90 -20.12
N ALA A 424 -7.29 -6.29 -19.87
CA ALA A 424 -6.72 -7.54 -20.33
C ALA A 424 -7.41 -8.77 -19.71
N GLU A 425 -7.87 -8.69 -18.46
CA GLU A 425 -8.57 -9.80 -17.80
C GLU A 425 -9.94 -10.03 -18.45
N ALA A 426 -10.70 -8.95 -18.70
CA ALA A 426 -11.97 -9.01 -19.43
C ALA A 426 -11.82 -9.60 -20.83
N ARG A 427 -10.77 -9.21 -21.58
CA ARG A 427 -10.48 -9.80 -22.91
C ARG A 427 -10.14 -11.28 -22.83
N SER A 428 -9.34 -11.69 -21.84
CA SER A 428 -9.03 -13.10 -21.63
C SER A 428 -10.30 -13.92 -21.30
N CYS A 429 -11.24 -13.32 -20.56
CA CYS A 429 -12.53 -13.92 -20.23
C CYS A 429 -13.41 -14.06 -21.48
N LEU A 430 -13.43 -13.05 -22.36
CA LEU A 430 -14.11 -13.14 -23.65
C LEU A 430 -13.54 -14.29 -24.49
N GLY A 431 -12.21 -14.41 -24.55
CA GLY A 431 -11.57 -15.54 -25.23
C GLY A 431 -12.02 -16.88 -24.66
N TRP A 432 -12.10 -17.01 -23.33
CA TRP A 432 -12.61 -18.23 -22.69
C TRP A 432 -14.08 -18.53 -23.03
N ALA A 433 -14.94 -17.50 -23.09
CA ALA A 433 -16.34 -17.66 -23.48
C ALA A 433 -16.48 -18.10 -24.94
N LEU A 434 -15.68 -17.55 -25.85
CA LEU A 434 -15.62 -17.98 -27.26
C LEU A 434 -15.12 -19.42 -27.39
N GLN A 435 -14.10 -19.81 -26.63
CA GLN A 435 -13.62 -21.19 -26.60
C GLN A 435 -14.73 -22.14 -26.17
N ALA A 436 -15.52 -21.78 -25.16
CA ALA A 436 -16.65 -22.59 -24.72
C ALA A 436 -17.72 -22.78 -25.81
N ARG A 437 -17.82 -21.87 -26.81
CA ARG A 437 -18.69 -22.02 -27.98
C ARG A 437 -18.08 -22.89 -29.10
N GLY A 438 -16.82 -23.28 -28.97
CA GLY A 438 -16.05 -23.98 -30.01
C GLY A 438 -15.32 -23.04 -30.98
N GLU A 439 -15.25 -21.74 -30.69
CA GLU A 439 -14.62 -20.73 -31.55
C GLU A 439 -13.14 -20.51 -31.16
N ALA A 440 -12.31 -21.55 -31.34
CA ALA A 440 -10.93 -21.56 -30.86
C ALA A 440 -10.05 -20.44 -31.44
N ASP A 441 -10.17 -20.13 -32.73
CA ASP A 441 -9.37 -19.07 -33.37
C ASP A 441 -9.73 -17.69 -32.81
N GLY A 442 -11.02 -17.41 -32.64
CA GLY A 442 -11.50 -16.18 -32.02
C GLY A 442 -11.07 -16.08 -30.55
N ALA A 443 -11.11 -17.20 -29.83
CA ALA A 443 -10.64 -17.29 -28.46
C ALA A 443 -9.15 -16.92 -28.33
N LEU A 444 -8.30 -17.55 -29.14
CA LEU A 444 -6.86 -17.27 -29.14
C LEU A 444 -6.58 -15.82 -29.53
N ALA A 445 -7.29 -15.25 -30.50
CA ALA A 445 -7.10 -13.85 -30.89
C ALA A 445 -7.34 -12.86 -29.74
N GLU A 446 -8.40 -13.05 -28.94
CA GLU A 446 -8.65 -12.19 -27.77
C GLU A 446 -7.68 -12.44 -26.62
N ILE A 447 -7.27 -13.70 -26.41
CA ILE A 447 -6.29 -14.04 -25.37
C ILE A 447 -4.90 -13.50 -25.70
N GLU A 448 -4.47 -13.57 -26.96
CA GLU A 448 -3.18 -12.99 -27.39
C GLU A 448 -3.21 -11.45 -27.30
N ARG A 449 -4.35 -10.80 -27.58
CA ARG A 449 -4.51 -9.37 -27.31
C ARG A 449 -4.36 -9.06 -25.81
N ALA A 450 -5.01 -9.83 -24.95
CA ALA A 450 -4.85 -9.69 -23.50
C ALA A 450 -3.38 -9.83 -23.06
N LEU A 451 -2.67 -10.83 -23.59
CA LEU A 451 -1.25 -11.05 -23.28
C LEU A 451 -0.33 -9.99 -23.88
N SER A 452 -0.68 -9.38 -25.02
CA SER A 452 0.07 -8.23 -25.55
C SER A 452 -0.03 -6.99 -24.67
N MET A 453 -1.11 -6.87 -23.90
CA MET A 453 -1.35 -5.76 -22.97
C MET A 453 -0.76 -6.04 -21.60
N SER A 454 -0.89 -7.27 -21.11
CA SER A 454 -0.33 -7.72 -19.85
C SER A 454 0.33 -9.11 -20.03
N PRO A 455 1.62 -9.15 -20.40
CA PRO A 455 2.34 -10.41 -20.68
C PRO A 455 2.34 -11.40 -19.52
N ASN A 456 2.30 -10.91 -18.27
CA ASN A 456 2.33 -11.70 -17.05
C ASN A 456 0.94 -11.95 -16.44
N LEU A 457 -0.12 -11.81 -17.24
CA LEU A 457 -1.49 -12.11 -16.80
C LEU A 457 -1.70 -13.63 -16.70
N ALA A 458 -1.57 -14.17 -15.49
CA ALA A 458 -1.66 -15.61 -15.21
C ALA A 458 -2.94 -16.25 -15.78
N ILE A 459 -4.10 -15.63 -15.53
CA ILE A 459 -5.41 -16.14 -16.00
C ILE A 459 -5.49 -16.25 -17.53
N ALA A 460 -4.87 -15.32 -18.26
CA ALA A 460 -4.81 -15.35 -19.72
C ALA A 460 -3.92 -16.49 -20.23
N HIS A 461 -2.77 -16.74 -19.60
CA HIS A 461 -1.96 -17.93 -19.87
C HIS A 461 -2.75 -19.22 -19.60
N GLY A 462 -3.55 -19.24 -18.53
CA GLY A 462 -4.41 -20.36 -18.19
C GLY A 462 -5.48 -20.63 -19.26
N HIS A 463 -6.15 -19.58 -19.76
CA HIS A 463 -7.12 -19.70 -20.84
C HIS A 463 -6.46 -20.07 -22.17
N ARG A 464 -5.29 -19.50 -22.46
CA ARG A 464 -4.48 -19.85 -23.64
C ARG A 464 -4.14 -21.33 -23.65
N GLY A 465 -3.64 -21.83 -22.52
CA GLY A 465 -3.21 -23.21 -22.40
C GLY A 465 -4.34 -24.20 -22.61
N ALA A 466 -5.49 -23.96 -21.98
CA ALA A 466 -6.69 -24.76 -22.17
C ALA A 466 -7.20 -24.71 -23.63
N THR A 467 -7.24 -23.52 -24.22
CA THR A 467 -7.68 -23.31 -25.62
C THR A 467 -6.77 -24.06 -26.60
N LEU A 468 -5.45 -23.95 -26.43
CA LEU A 468 -4.47 -24.66 -27.27
C LEU A 468 -4.60 -26.17 -27.15
N ILE A 469 -4.79 -26.70 -25.93
CA ILE A 469 -5.00 -28.14 -25.72
C ILE A 469 -6.20 -28.64 -26.51
N PHE A 470 -7.34 -27.98 -26.39
CA PHE A 470 -8.58 -28.39 -27.07
C PHE A 470 -8.59 -28.06 -28.56
N ALA A 471 -7.73 -27.14 -29.01
CA ALA A 471 -7.48 -26.85 -30.43
C ALA A 471 -6.46 -27.80 -31.08
N GLY A 472 -5.98 -28.83 -30.37
CA GLY A 472 -5.06 -29.84 -30.92
C GLY A 472 -3.58 -29.49 -30.84
N ARG A 473 -3.21 -28.50 -30.02
CA ARG A 473 -1.83 -28.06 -29.76
C ARG A 473 -1.45 -28.32 -28.28
N PRO A 474 -1.54 -29.57 -27.78
CA PRO A 474 -1.45 -29.86 -26.34
C PRO A 474 -0.07 -29.53 -25.73
N LYS A 475 1.04 -29.70 -26.47
CA LYS A 475 2.37 -29.35 -25.97
C LYS A 475 2.51 -27.85 -25.68
N GLU A 476 2.09 -27.01 -26.62
CA GLU A 476 2.13 -25.55 -26.43
C GLU A 476 1.17 -25.11 -25.33
N GLY A 477 0.02 -25.79 -25.21
CA GLY A 477 -0.93 -25.51 -24.16
C GLY A 477 -0.42 -25.88 -22.76
N LEU A 478 0.34 -26.98 -22.63
CA LEU A 478 1.01 -27.35 -21.38
C LEU A 478 2.02 -26.28 -20.95
N THR A 479 2.85 -25.76 -21.86
CA THR A 479 3.79 -24.68 -21.56
C THR A 479 3.08 -23.40 -21.07
N ALA A 480 1.94 -23.06 -21.67
CA ALA A 480 1.13 -21.93 -21.21
C ALA A 480 0.52 -22.17 -19.81
N LEU A 481 0.05 -23.40 -19.52
CA LEU A 481 -0.45 -23.75 -18.18
C LEU A 481 0.65 -23.75 -17.12
N GLU A 482 1.85 -24.20 -17.45
CA GLU A 482 3.02 -24.10 -16.56
C GLU A 482 3.34 -22.64 -16.23
N THR A 483 3.27 -21.77 -17.25
CA THR A 483 3.45 -20.32 -17.07
C THR A 483 2.37 -19.74 -16.15
N CYS A 484 1.10 -20.09 -16.37
CA CYS A 484 -0.02 -19.69 -15.50
C CYS A 484 0.22 -20.10 -14.03
N ILE A 485 0.55 -21.36 -13.79
CA ILE A 485 0.74 -21.90 -12.41
C ILE A 485 1.98 -21.28 -11.75
N ARG A 486 3.01 -20.95 -12.53
CA ARG A 486 4.21 -20.27 -12.03
C ARG A 486 3.91 -18.81 -11.65
N LEU A 487 3.14 -18.10 -12.46
CA LEU A 487 2.76 -16.71 -12.23
C LEU A 487 1.78 -16.57 -11.05
N ASP A 488 0.84 -17.50 -10.92
CA ASP A 488 -0.10 -17.53 -9.79
C ASP A 488 -0.25 -18.96 -9.21
N PRO A 489 0.61 -19.35 -8.24
CA PRO A 489 0.51 -20.64 -7.57
C PRO A 489 -0.75 -20.83 -6.72
N ARG A 490 -1.50 -19.76 -6.45
CA ARG A 490 -2.73 -19.75 -5.65
C ARG A 490 -3.97 -19.37 -6.47
N ASP A 491 -3.91 -19.52 -7.79
CA ASP A 491 -5.01 -19.25 -8.72
C ASP A 491 -6.34 -19.82 -8.16
N PRO A 492 -7.40 -18.98 -7.99
CA PRO A 492 -8.72 -19.46 -7.61
C PRO A 492 -9.26 -20.58 -8.51
N TYR A 493 -8.78 -20.67 -9.75
CA TYR A 493 -9.13 -21.69 -10.73
C TYR A 493 -8.13 -22.85 -10.79
N LEU A 494 -7.22 -23.00 -9.83
CA LEU A 494 -6.12 -23.99 -9.85
C LEU A 494 -6.60 -25.43 -10.10
N ALA A 495 -7.73 -25.84 -9.52
CA ALA A 495 -8.30 -27.17 -9.75
C ALA A 495 -8.60 -27.42 -11.25
N VAL A 496 -9.11 -26.39 -11.94
CA VAL A 496 -9.38 -26.42 -13.39
C VAL A 496 -8.08 -26.37 -14.19
N ARG A 497 -7.06 -25.62 -13.75
CA ARG A 497 -5.73 -25.61 -14.41
C ARG A 497 -5.08 -26.98 -14.36
N LEU A 498 -5.09 -27.64 -13.20
CA LEU A 498 -4.57 -28.99 -13.03
C LEU A 498 -5.35 -30.03 -13.84
N LEU A 499 -6.67 -29.86 -13.99
CA LEU A 499 -7.48 -30.68 -14.88
C LEU A 499 -6.97 -30.55 -16.32
N HIS A 500 -6.76 -29.32 -16.81
CA HIS A 500 -6.28 -29.08 -18.16
C HIS A 500 -4.87 -29.64 -18.37
N VAL A 501 -3.97 -29.58 -17.38
CA VAL A 501 -2.66 -30.25 -17.45
C VAL A 501 -2.82 -31.76 -17.66
N ALA A 502 -3.71 -32.42 -16.90
CA ALA A 502 -3.96 -33.85 -17.07
C ALA A 502 -4.56 -34.19 -18.46
N CYS A 503 -5.40 -33.30 -19.01
CA CYS A 503 -5.95 -33.43 -20.37
C CYS A 503 -4.85 -33.28 -21.42
N GLY A 504 -4.00 -32.25 -21.31
CA GLY A 504 -2.91 -31.99 -22.24
C GLY A 504 -1.93 -33.16 -22.31
N LEU A 505 -1.53 -33.70 -21.15
CA LEU A 505 -0.67 -34.90 -21.07
C LEU A 505 -1.34 -36.12 -21.71
N TYR A 506 -2.64 -36.32 -21.49
CA TYR A 506 -3.40 -37.39 -22.12
C TYR A 506 -3.38 -37.27 -23.64
N PHE A 507 -3.65 -36.07 -24.19
CA PHE A 507 -3.62 -35.84 -25.64
C PHE A 507 -2.23 -35.87 -26.26
N CYS A 508 -1.17 -35.69 -25.46
CA CYS A 508 0.20 -35.96 -25.88
C CYS A 508 0.53 -37.47 -25.93
N GLY A 509 -0.36 -38.35 -25.45
CA GLY A 509 -0.10 -39.78 -25.27
C GLY A 509 0.76 -40.10 -24.04
N GLU A 510 1.03 -39.12 -23.18
CA GLU A 510 1.80 -39.30 -21.95
C GLU A 510 0.90 -39.73 -20.79
N TYR A 511 0.37 -40.94 -20.90
CA TYR A 511 -0.67 -41.44 -19.99
C TYR A 511 -0.18 -41.60 -18.54
N GLU A 512 1.05 -42.05 -18.31
CA GLU A 512 1.65 -42.12 -16.98
C GLU A 512 1.73 -40.73 -16.32
N ALA A 513 2.21 -39.73 -17.07
CA ALA A 513 2.27 -38.36 -16.58
C ALA A 513 0.88 -37.79 -16.30
N SER A 514 -0.10 -38.07 -17.17
CA SER A 514 -1.51 -37.71 -16.97
C SER A 514 -2.07 -38.34 -15.68
N ILE A 515 -1.77 -39.62 -15.40
CA ILE A 515 -2.14 -40.29 -14.15
C ILE A 515 -1.54 -39.61 -12.93
N VAL A 516 -0.25 -39.24 -12.98
CA VAL A 516 0.42 -38.52 -11.88
C VAL A 516 -0.25 -37.17 -11.63
N ALA A 517 -0.50 -36.40 -12.68
CA ALA A 517 -1.21 -35.12 -12.60
C ALA A 517 -2.63 -35.28 -12.04
N ALA A 518 -3.36 -36.30 -12.50
CA ALA A 518 -4.70 -36.61 -12.01
C ALA A 518 -4.72 -36.99 -10.53
N LYS A 519 -3.77 -37.82 -10.07
CA LYS A 519 -3.63 -38.18 -8.65
C LYS A 519 -3.31 -36.97 -7.77
N ARG A 520 -2.48 -36.03 -8.27
CA ARG A 520 -2.20 -34.76 -7.57
C ARG A 520 -3.48 -33.95 -7.39
N LEU A 521 -4.28 -33.78 -8.45
CA LEU A 521 -5.55 -33.07 -8.39
C LEU A 521 -6.54 -33.75 -7.43
N ILE A 522 -6.71 -35.07 -7.51
CA ILE A 522 -7.59 -35.83 -6.60
C ILE A 522 -7.17 -35.68 -5.13
N ARG A 523 -5.87 -35.64 -4.84
CA ARG A 523 -5.37 -35.45 -3.47
C ARG A 523 -5.70 -34.06 -2.92
N SER A 524 -5.58 -33.04 -3.75
CA SER A 524 -5.81 -31.64 -3.35
C SER A 524 -7.30 -31.26 -3.36
N TYR A 525 -8.09 -31.84 -4.26
CA TYR A 525 -9.50 -31.53 -4.48
C TYR A 525 -10.30 -32.83 -4.67
N PRO A 526 -10.52 -33.62 -3.61
CA PRO A 526 -11.14 -34.94 -3.71
C PRO A 526 -12.58 -34.91 -4.23
N ASP A 527 -13.26 -33.77 -4.09
CA ASP A 527 -14.63 -33.57 -4.54
C ASP A 527 -14.75 -33.01 -5.95
N PHE A 528 -13.63 -32.76 -6.63
CA PHE A 528 -13.63 -32.28 -8.00
C PHE A 528 -13.95 -33.42 -8.97
N PRO A 529 -15.13 -33.44 -9.61
CA PRO A 529 -15.67 -34.67 -10.20
C PRO A 529 -15.06 -35.01 -11.56
N MET A 530 -14.56 -34.00 -12.28
CA MET A 530 -14.17 -34.10 -13.69
C MET A 530 -12.88 -34.86 -13.94
N ILE A 531 -12.01 -34.98 -12.93
CA ILE A 531 -10.69 -35.58 -13.13
C ILE A 531 -10.75 -37.11 -13.24
N TYR A 532 -11.74 -37.75 -12.59
CA TYR A 532 -11.85 -39.20 -12.55
C TYR A 532 -12.06 -39.82 -13.94
N ARG A 533 -12.71 -39.13 -14.89
CA ARG A 533 -12.85 -39.63 -16.26
C ARG A 533 -11.52 -39.69 -17.01
N TRP A 534 -10.67 -38.67 -16.84
CA TRP A 534 -9.36 -38.63 -17.49
C TRP A 534 -8.42 -39.64 -16.86
N TYR A 535 -8.50 -39.79 -15.53
CA TYR A 535 -7.79 -40.83 -14.81
C TYR A 535 -8.19 -42.24 -15.29
N ALA A 536 -9.48 -42.53 -15.41
CA ALA A 536 -9.98 -43.79 -15.93
C ALA A 536 -9.55 -44.05 -17.38
N ALA A 537 -9.66 -43.03 -18.25
CA ALA A 537 -9.27 -43.14 -19.64
C ALA A 537 -7.77 -43.40 -19.81
N ALA A 538 -6.92 -42.71 -19.05
CA ALA A 538 -5.46 -42.90 -19.07
C ALA A 538 -5.07 -44.32 -18.60
N LEU A 539 -5.69 -44.80 -17.51
CA LEU A 539 -5.48 -46.17 -17.03
C LEU A 539 -5.96 -47.22 -18.05
N GLY A 540 -7.05 -46.94 -18.75
CA GLY A 540 -7.55 -47.77 -19.85
C GLY A 540 -6.56 -47.86 -21.01
N GLN A 541 -5.95 -46.73 -21.41
CA GLN A 541 -4.93 -46.70 -22.46
C GLN A 541 -3.67 -47.50 -22.08
N LEU A 542 -3.29 -47.48 -20.81
CA LEU A 542 -2.15 -48.26 -20.29
C LEU A 542 -2.46 -49.74 -20.00
N GLY A 543 -3.69 -50.20 -20.23
CA GLY A 543 -4.06 -51.58 -19.95
C GLY A 543 -4.03 -51.94 -18.46
N ARG A 544 -4.44 -51.02 -17.59
CA ARG A 544 -4.59 -51.23 -16.13
C ARG A 544 -6.08 -51.37 -15.74
N PRO A 545 -6.78 -52.44 -16.17
CA PRO A 545 -8.24 -52.51 -16.18
C PRO A 545 -8.88 -52.48 -14.79
N ALA A 546 -8.24 -53.05 -13.76
CA ALA A 546 -8.80 -53.06 -12.41
C ALA A 546 -8.88 -51.64 -11.82
N GLU A 547 -7.78 -50.88 -11.88
CA GLU A 547 -7.74 -49.49 -11.44
C GLU A 547 -8.61 -48.60 -12.32
N ALA A 548 -8.62 -48.85 -13.64
CA ALA A 548 -9.40 -48.08 -14.60
C ALA A 548 -10.91 -48.21 -14.30
N LYS A 549 -11.37 -49.41 -13.98
CA LYS A 549 -12.76 -49.68 -13.62
C LYS A 549 -13.18 -48.96 -12.35
N GLU A 550 -12.35 -48.99 -11.30
CA GLU A 550 -12.62 -48.26 -10.05
C GLU A 550 -12.71 -46.75 -10.29
N ALA A 551 -11.78 -46.19 -11.10
CA ALA A 551 -11.79 -44.78 -11.47
C ALA A 551 -13.04 -44.41 -12.28
N LEU A 552 -13.47 -45.29 -13.19
CA LEU A 552 -14.69 -45.11 -13.99
C LEU A 552 -15.95 -45.13 -13.12
N GLU A 553 -16.06 -46.06 -12.17
CA GLU A 553 -17.17 -46.11 -11.22
C GLU A 553 -17.27 -44.84 -10.38
N LYS A 554 -16.13 -44.29 -9.93
CA LYS A 554 -16.05 -42.99 -9.27
C LYS A 554 -16.48 -41.83 -10.17
N ALA A 555 -16.06 -41.83 -11.44
CA ALA A 555 -16.44 -40.79 -12.40
C ALA A 555 -17.95 -40.76 -12.66
N VAL A 556 -18.57 -41.93 -12.81
CA VAL A 556 -20.02 -42.07 -13.07
C VAL A 556 -20.83 -41.75 -11.82
N SER A 557 -20.42 -42.24 -10.65
CA SER A 557 -21.20 -42.06 -9.40
C SER A 557 -21.18 -40.64 -8.86
N ARG A 558 -20.08 -39.88 -9.02
CA ARG A 558 -19.99 -38.50 -8.50
C ARG A 558 -20.84 -37.50 -9.28
N THR A 559 -20.78 -37.54 -10.61
CA THR A 559 -21.54 -36.61 -11.47
C THR A 559 -21.99 -37.30 -12.76
N PRO A 560 -23.07 -38.11 -12.72
CA PRO A 560 -23.56 -38.83 -13.91
C PRO A 560 -23.85 -37.90 -15.08
N ALA A 561 -24.50 -36.76 -14.79
CA ALA A 561 -24.89 -35.79 -15.81
C ALA A 561 -23.65 -35.18 -16.50
N ALA A 562 -22.66 -34.71 -15.73
CA ALA A 562 -21.41 -34.19 -16.29
C ALA A 562 -20.66 -35.27 -17.08
N PHE A 563 -20.63 -36.53 -16.62
CA PHE A 563 -20.04 -37.62 -17.39
C PHE A 563 -20.70 -37.76 -18.77
N ASP A 564 -22.04 -37.78 -18.83
CA ASP A 564 -22.78 -37.93 -20.09
C ASP A 564 -22.53 -36.78 -21.06
N MET A 565 -22.44 -35.53 -20.58
CA MET A 565 -22.18 -34.37 -21.45
C MET A 565 -20.85 -34.48 -22.20
N TYR A 566 -19.79 -34.94 -21.53
CA TYR A 566 -18.47 -35.03 -22.14
C TYR A 566 -18.26 -36.34 -22.90
N VAL A 567 -18.88 -37.43 -22.45
CA VAL A 567 -18.61 -38.77 -23.00
C VAL A 567 -19.64 -39.12 -24.08
N ARG A 568 -20.94 -38.88 -23.86
CA ARG A 568 -22.00 -39.17 -24.84
C ARG A 568 -22.23 -38.04 -25.82
N ASN A 569 -22.24 -36.79 -25.36
CA ASN A 569 -22.73 -35.65 -26.14
C ASN A 569 -21.65 -34.75 -26.74
N ARG A 570 -20.36 -35.12 -26.62
CA ARG A 570 -19.15 -34.38 -27.07
C ARG A 570 -19.25 -32.86 -26.89
N ALA A 571 -18.51 -32.31 -25.95
CA ALA A 571 -18.46 -30.87 -25.75
C ALA A 571 -18.09 -30.11 -27.05
N PRO A 572 -18.68 -28.93 -27.34
CA PRO A 572 -18.46 -28.20 -28.60
C PRO A 572 -17.00 -27.87 -28.91
N TRP A 573 -16.19 -27.67 -27.85
CA TRP A 573 -14.77 -27.38 -27.96
C TRP A 573 -13.88 -28.61 -28.11
N PHE A 574 -14.44 -29.83 -28.11
CA PHE A 574 -13.67 -31.05 -28.35
C PHE A 574 -13.62 -31.37 -29.84
N ARG A 575 -12.40 -31.53 -30.35
CA ARG A 575 -12.18 -32.12 -31.67
C ARG A 575 -12.76 -33.55 -31.71
N PRO A 576 -13.39 -33.96 -32.83
CA PRO A 576 -13.97 -35.31 -32.96
C PRO A 576 -13.00 -36.44 -32.62
N GLU A 577 -11.75 -36.33 -33.07
CA GLU A 577 -10.66 -37.28 -32.86
C GLU A 577 -10.26 -37.38 -31.38
N ASP A 578 -10.16 -36.25 -30.69
CA ASP A 578 -9.79 -36.17 -29.28
C ASP A 578 -10.89 -36.75 -28.38
N HIS A 579 -12.16 -36.51 -28.74
CA HIS A 579 -13.32 -37.13 -28.09
C HIS A 579 -13.35 -38.65 -28.31
N ALA A 580 -13.12 -39.11 -29.55
CA ALA A 580 -13.07 -40.53 -29.86
C ALA A 580 -11.95 -41.25 -29.08
N HIS A 581 -10.79 -40.61 -28.95
CA HIS A 581 -9.66 -41.15 -28.19
C HIS A 581 -9.97 -41.27 -26.69
N LEU A 582 -10.60 -40.25 -26.09
CA LEU A 582 -11.10 -40.32 -24.71
C LEU A 582 -12.09 -41.47 -24.53
N VAL A 583 -13.07 -41.60 -25.42
CA VAL A 583 -14.09 -42.66 -25.39
C VAL A 583 -13.45 -44.04 -25.51
N GLU A 584 -12.44 -44.21 -26.36
CA GLU A 584 -11.68 -45.46 -26.48
C GLU A 584 -11.02 -45.83 -25.15
N GLY A 585 -10.34 -44.89 -24.49
CA GLY A 585 -9.75 -45.10 -23.17
C GLY A 585 -10.79 -45.52 -22.12
N LEU A 586 -11.96 -44.88 -22.11
CA LEU A 586 -13.06 -45.24 -21.21
C LEU A 586 -13.66 -46.62 -21.52
N ARG A 587 -13.74 -47.02 -22.79
CA ARG A 587 -14.16 -48.38 -23.17
C ARG A 587 -13.17 -49.43 -22.68
N LYS A 588 -11.86 -49.15 -22.79
CA LYS A 588 -10.81 -50.00 -22.19
C LYS A 588 -10.91 -50.06 -20.66
N ALA A 589 -11.42 -49.01 -20.02
CA ALA A 589 -11.76 -48.97 -18.59
C ALA A 589 -13.07 -49.71 -18.23
N GLY A 590 -13.82 -50.21 -19.21
CA GLY A 590 -15.05 -50.98 -19.00
C GLY A 590 -16.36 -50.22 -19.24
N TRP A 591 -16.32 -49.01 -19.81
CA TRP A 591 -17.53 -48.27 -20.20
C TRP A 591 -18.20 -48.90 -21.43
N LYS A 592 -19.51 -49.19 -21.36
CA LYS A 592 -20.24 -49.98 -22.37
C LYS A 592 -21.18 -49.19 -23.28
N GLY A 593 -21.21 -47.86 -23.18
CA GLY A 593 -22.20 -47.02 -23.84
C GLY A 593 -23.21 -46.55 -22.84
#